data_AF-F7T7K6-F1
#
_entry.id   AF-F7T7K6-F1
#
_cell.length_a   1.000
_cell.length_b   1.000
_cell.length_c   1.000
_cell.angle_alpha   90.00
_cell.angle_beta   90.00
_cell.angle_gamma   90.00
#
_symmetry.space_group_name_H-M   'P 1'
#
loop_
_entity.id
_entity.type
_entity.pdbx_description
1 polymer ?
#
loop_
_entity_poly.entity_id
_entity_poly.type
_entity_poly.pdbx_seq_one_letter_code
_entity_poly.pdbx_strand_id
1 'polypeptide(L)'
;MLAYGALCRGLLSGRMTVDTTFGADDLRASDPKFRRPRFDQYVRATKELEAMARIRYDKPVLALAIRWVLDSGPTIALWGARRPEQLDGVDEACGWHLSDADMADIDDLLQKNILDPVGPEFMAPRARE
;
A
#
# COMPACT_ATOMS: atom_id res chain seq x y z
N MET A 1 -2.98 17.52 -5.20
CA MET A 1 -2.59 17.01 -3.86
C MET A 1 -1.41 16.05 -4.00
N LEU A 2 -0.35 16.16 -3.19
CA LEU A 2 0.79 15.23 -3.24
C LEU A 2 0.54 14.07 -2.30
N ALA A 3 0.41 12.86 -2.84
CA ALA A 3 0.22 11.65 -2.05
C ALA A 3 1.59 11.06 -1.68
N TYR A 4 2.00 11.24 -0.43
CA TYR A 4 3.22 10.63 0.12
C TYR A 4 2.92 9.24 0.70
N GLY A 5 3.80 8.28 0.45
CA GLY A 5 3.70 6.94 1.04
C GLY A 5 2.72 6.00 0.33
N ALA A 6 2.48 6.18 -0.97
CA ALA A 6 1.57 5.37 -1.79
C ALA A 6 1.81 3.85 -1.69
N LEU A 7 3.03 3.43 -1.33
CA LEU A 7 3.40 2.02 -1.18
C LEU A 7 3.32 1.50 0.27
N CYS A 8 2.84 2.32 1.22
CA CYS A 8 2.75 2.02 2.65
C CYS A 8 4.04 1.32 3.17
N ARG A 9 5.21 1.95 2.95
CA ARG A 9 6.54 1.43 3.35
C ARG A 9 6.85 0.01 2.84
N GLY A 10 6.35 -0.33 1.65
CA GLY A 10 6.62 -1.61 0.97
C GLY A 10 5.58 -2.69 1.24
N LEU A 11 4.55 -2.43 2.06
CA LEU A 11 3.45 -3.36 2.29
C LEU A 11 2.72 -3.70 0.98
N LEU A 12 2.46 -2.70 0.14
CA LEU A 12 1.78 -2.86 -1.16
C LEU A 12 2.74 -3.28 -2.30
N SER A 13 3.93 -3.79 -1.97
CA SER A 13 4.87 -4.30 -2.99
C SER A 13 4.63 -5.76 -3.38
N GLY A 14 3.72 -6.47 -2.69
CA GLY A 14 3.47 -7.91 -2.88
C GLY A 14 4.55 -8.83 -2.29
N ARG A 15 5.61 -8.29 -1.69
CA ARG A 15 6.75 -9.09 -1.21
C ARG A 15 6.66 -9.52 0.26
N MET A 16 5.71 -8.97 1.01
CA MET A 16 5.58 -9.25 2.44
C MET A 16 4.65 -10.43 2.71
N THR A 17 5.06 -11.27 3.65
CA THR A 17 4.29 -12.41 4.16
C THR A 17 4.02 -12.23 5.67
N VAL A 18 3.12 -13.03 6.23
CA VAL A 18 2.81 -13.02 7.68
C VAL A 18 4.02 -13.36 8.55
N ASP A 19 5.03 -14.01 7.97
CA ASP A 19 6.29 -14.39 8.63
C ASP A 19 7.40 -13.35 8.44
N THR A 20 7.11 -12.24 7.74
CA THR A 20 8.10 -11.17 7.54
C THR A 20 8.40 -10.49 8.89
N THR A 21 9.68 -10.50 9.27
CA THR A 21 10.18 -9.86 10.49
C THR A 21 11.06 -8.66 10.16
N PHE A 22 11.05 -7.65 11.03
CA PHE A 22 11.86 -6.44 10.90
C PHE A 22 12.93 -6.39 11.99
N GLY A 23 14.15 -5.99 11.63
CA GLY A 23 15.24 -5.80 12.58
C GLY A 23 15.02 -4.58 13.48
N ALA A 24 15.79 -4.49 14.58
CA ALA A 24 15.64 -3.42 15.58
C ALA A 24 15.89 -2.00 15.02
N ASP A 25 16.74 -1.88 13.98
CA ASP A 25 17.06 -0.61 13.33
C ASP A 25 16.06 -0.22 12.23
N ASP A 26 15.04 -1.04 11.99
CA ASP A 26 14.01 -0.78 10.99
C ASP A 26 12.84 -0.01 11.62
N LEU A 27 12.50 1.15 11.05
CA LEU A 27 11.35 1.95 11.47
C LEU A 27 10.04 1.15 11.48
N ARG A 28 9.92 0.11 10.63
CA ARG A 28 8.76 -0.80 10.60
C ARG A 28 8.59 -1.58 11.90
N ALA A 29 9.66 -1.83 12.67
CA ALA A 29 9.56 -2.48 13.97
C ALA A 29 8.79 -1.64 15.01
N SER A 30 8.88 -0.31 14.90
CA SER A 30 8.13 0.64 15.74
C SER A 30 6.71 0.94 15.25
N ASP A 31 6.40 0.59 14.00
CA ASP A 31 5.14 0.95 13.35
C ASP A 31 3.99 0.00 13.74
N PRO A 32 2.88 0.51 14.31
CA PRO A 32 1.74 -0.30 14.70
C PRO A 32 1.10 -1.12 13.57
N LYS A 33 1.29 -0.73 12.31
CA LYS A 33 0.78 -1.48 11.13
C LYS A 33 1.52 -2.80 10.92
N PHE A 34 2.78 -2.87 11.32
CA PHE A 34 3.65 -4.05 11.16
C PHE A 34 3.72 -4.91 12.42
N ARG A 35 2.82 -4.65 13.39
CA ARG A 35 2.67 -5.46 14.61
C ARG A 35 1.41 -6.30 14.54
N ARG A 36 1.49 -7.52 15.06
CA ARG A 36 0.32 -8.39 15.21
C ARG A 36 -0.64 -7.83 16.28
N PRO A 37 -1.96 -8.01 16.11
CA PRO A 37 -2.62 -8.78 15.05
C PRO A 37 -2.86 -8.02 13.73
N ARG A 38 -2.57 -6.71 13.68
CA ARG A 38 -2.90 -5.85 12.53
C ARG A 38 -2.09 -6.20 11.28
N PHE A 39 -0.81 -6.57 11.44
CA PHE A 39 0.03 -6.93 10.30
C PHE A 39 -0.57 -8.06 9.47
N ASP A 40 -1.12 -9.08 10.11
CA ASP A 40 -1.72 -10.23 9.44
C ASP A 40 -2.97 -9.80 8.62
N GLN A 41 -3.75 -8.83 9.13
CA GLN A 41 -4.89 -8.24 8.41
C GLN A 41 -4.42 -7.50 7.15
N TYR A 42 -3.37 -6.69 7.26
CA TYR A 42 -2.82 -5.94 6.13
C TYR A 42 -2.19 -6.84 5.07
N VAL A 43 -1.50 -7.92 5.48
CA VAL A 43 -0.97 -8.91 4.54
C VAL A 43 -2.11 -9.63 3.82
N ARG A 44 -3.20 -10.00 4.52
CA ARG A 44 -4.37 -10.63 3.90
C ARG A 44 -5.04 -9.70 2.88
N ALA A 45 -5.29 -8.45 3.25
CA ALA A 45 -5.85 -7.45 2.35
C ALA A 45 -4.97 -7.25 1.10
N THR A 46 -3.65 -7.17 1.28
CA THR A 46 -2.71 -7.02 0.15
C THR A 46 -2.78 -8.20 -0.82
N LYS A 47 -2.89 -9.44 -0.31
CA LYS A 47 -3.03 -10.63 -1.16
C LYS A 47 -4.34 -10.64 -1.95
N GLU A 48 -5.45 -10.21 -1.33
CA GLU A 48 -6.73 -10.10 -2.02
C GLU A 48 -6.69 -9.02 -3.12
N LEU A 49 -6.04 -7.87 -2.84
CA LEU A 49 -5.80 -6.82 -3.83
C LEU A 49 -4.89 -7.29 -4.98
N GLU A 50 -3.86 -8.07 -4.67
CA GLU A 50 -2.98 -8.66 -5.69
C GLU A 50 -3.75 -9.60 -6.61
N ALA A 51 -4.62 -10.45 -6.06
CA ALA A 51 -5.48 -11.32 -6.86
C ALA A 51 -6.44 -10.52 -7.75
N MET A 52 -7.08 -9.47 -7.20
CA MET A 52 -7.94 -8.58 -7.98
C MET A 52 -7.18 -7.92 -9.14
N ALA A 53 -6.01 -7.32 -8.87
CA ALA A 53 -5.18 -6.67 -9.88
C ALA A 53 -4.78 -7.63 -11.00
N ARG A 54 -4.40 -8.86 -10.63
CA ARG A 54 -4.01 -9.89 -11.59
C ARG A 54 -5.17 -10.36 -12.46
N ILE A 55 -6.33 -10.62 -11.85
CA ILE A 55 -7.50 -11.16 -12.55
C ILE A 55 -8.14 -10.13 -13.48
N ARG A 56 -8.29 -8.88 -13.03
CA ARG A 56 -9.03 -7.84 -13.78
C ARG A 56 -8.17 -7.10 -14.79
N TYR A 57 -6.89 -6.91 -14.48
CA TYR A 57 -6.02 -6.00 -15.22
C TYR A 57 -4.72 -6.64 -15.72
N ASP A 58 -4.41 -7.87 -15.29
CA ASP A 58 -3.10 -8.50 -15.45
C ASP A 58 -1.94 -7.62 -14.96
N LYS A 59 -2.16 -6.89 -13.85
CA LYS A 59 -1.18 -5.97 -13.27
C LYS A 59 -0.69 -6.45 -11.90
N PRO A 60 0.54 -6.12 -11.51
CA PRO A 60 1.01 -6.36 -10.15
C PRO A 60 0.30 -5.42 -9.16
N VAL A 61 0.16 -5.84 -7.91
CA VAL A 61 -0.45 -5.02 -6.83
C VAL A 61 0.24 -3.65 -6.65
N LEU A 62 1.54 -3.59 -6.97
CA LEU A 62 2.30 -2.36 -6.96
C LEU A 62 1.74 -1.31 -7.94
N ALA A 63 1.41 -1.74 -9.16
CA ALA A 63 0.82 -0.87 -10.17
C ALA A 63 -0.60 -0.46 -9.78
N LEU A 64 -1.39 -1.39 -9.20
CA LEU A 64 -2.71 -1.09 -8.65
C LEU A 64 -2.66 0.01 -7.59
N ALA A 65 -1.72 -0.07 -6.65
CA ALA A 65 -1.60 0.92 -5.56
C ALA A 65 -1.34 2.35 -6.09
N ILE A 66 -0.48 2.48 -7.10
CA ILE A 66 -0.21 3.78 -7.74
C ILE A 66 -1.40 4.26 -8.56
N ARG A 67 -2.01 3.36 -9.34
CA ARG A 67 -3.18 3.67 -10.17
C ARG A 67 -4.34 4.15 -9.31
N TRP A 68 -4.60 3.50 -8.18
CA TRP A 68 -5.61 3.91 -7.21
C TRP A 68 -5.40 5.35 -6.75
N VAL A 69 -4.17 5.74 -6.41
CA VAL A 69 -3.87 7.12 -6.01
C VAL A 69 -4.17 8.10 -7.15
N LEU A 70 -3.74 7.77 -8.37
CA LEU A 70 -3.90 8.62 -9.55
C LEU A 70 -5.37 8.75 -10.01
N ASP A 71 -6.20 7.72 -9.79
CA ASP A 71 -7.65 7.76 -10.09
C ASP A 71 -8.49 8.37 -8.96
N SER A 72 -7.96 8.44 -7.73
CA SER A 72 -8.67 9.03 -6.57
C SER A 72 -8.83 10.57 -6.63
N GLY A 73 -8.33 11.23 -7.68
CA GLY A 73 -8.50 12.68 -7.91
C GLY A 73 -7.25 13.34 -8.51
N PRO A 74 -7.16 14.68 -8.52
CA PRO A 74 -6.00 15.43 -9.07
C PRO A 74 -4.78 15.33 -8.13
N THR A 75 -4.16 14.16 -8.14
CA THR A 75 -3.04 13.78 -7.26
C THR A 75 -1.77 13.52 -8.06
N ILE A 76 -0.63 13.73 -7.39
CA ILE A 76 0.68 13.29 -7.87
C ILE A 76 1.17 12.23 -6.88
N ALA A 77 1.40 11.01 -7.36
CA ALA A 77 1.91 9.91 -6.57
C ALA A 77 3.44 9.97 -6.47
N LEU A 78 3.99 9.99 -5.25
CA LEU A 78 5.44 9.94 -5.03
C LEU A 78 5.92 8.49 -4.98
N TRP A 79 6.81 8.12 -5.91
CA TRP A 79 7.44 6.79 -5.96
C TRP A 79 8.85 6.84 -5.34
N GLY A 80 9.03 6.15 -4.22
CA GLY A 80 10.33 6.03 -3.58
C GLY A 80 11.12 4.82 -4.11
N ALA A 81 12.26 5.07 -4.74
CA ALA A 81 13.20 4.03 -5.19
C ALA A 81 14.61 4.30 -4.64
N ARG A 82 15.34 3.24 -4.28
CA ARG A 82 16.75 3.29 -3.86
C ARG A 82 17.69 2.66 -4.88
N ARG A 83 17.17 1.83 -5.78
CA ARG A 83 17.91 1.18 -6.87
C ARG A 83 17.19 1.38 -8.20
N PRO A 84 17.91 1.47 -9.33
CA PRO A 84 17.31 1.71 -10.65
C PRO A 84 16.24 0.69 -11.03
N GLU A 85 16.43 -0.59 -10.71
CA GLU A 85 15.51 -1.68 -11.10
C GLU A 85 14.14 -1.57 -10.39
N GLN A 86 14.01 -0.68 -9.40
CA GLN A 86 12.74 -0.39 -8.74
C GLN A 86 11.87 0.60 -9.53
N LEU A 87 12.39 1.18 -10.62
CA LEU A 87 11.66 2.07 -11.53
C LEU A 87 11.03 1.31 -12.70
N ASP A 88 11.48 0.08 -13.00
CA ASP A 88 11.01 -0.72 -14.14
C ASP A 88 9.49 -1.00 -14.11
N GLY A 89 8.85 -0.88 -12.96
CA GLY A 89 7.41 -1.10 -12.77
C GLY A 89 6.54 0.17 -12.78
N VAL A 90 7.12 1.35 -13.04
CA VAL A 90 6.35 2.62 -13.04
C VAL A 90 5.37 2.67 -14.22
N ASP A 91 5.82 2.26 -15.40
CA ASP A 91 5.01 2.28 -16.62
C ASP A 91 3.82 1.33 -16.54
N GLU A 92 3.89 0.30 -15.70
CA GLU A 92 2.79 -0.65 -15.46
C GLU A 92 1.55 0.02 -14.85
N ALA A 93 1.71 1.18 -14.18
CA ALA A 93 0.62 1.95 -13.61
C ALA A 93 -0.05 2.90 -14.63
N CYS A 94 0.47 3.00 -15.85
CA CYS A 94 -0.01 3.88 -16.91
C CYS A 94 -0.81 3.14 -17.98
N GLY A 95 -1.66 3.86 -18.72
CA GLY A 95 -2.41 3.32 -19.86
C GLY A 95 -3.69 2.54 -19.52
N TRP A 96 -4.08 2.53 -18.26
CA TRP A 96 -5.34 1.96 -17.77
C TRP A 96 -5.88 2.78 -16.59
N HIS A 97 -7.11 2.49 -16.19
CA HIS A 97 -7.86 3.17 -15.14
C HIS A 97 -8.71 2.17 -14.36
N LEU A 98 -8.94 2.48 -13.09
CA LEU A 98 -9.94 1.80 -12.27
C LEU A 98 -11.32 2.38 -12.56
N SER A 99 -12.33 1.52 -12.64
CA SER A 99 -13.71 1.96 -12.68
C SER A 99 -14.22 2.30 -11.29
N ASP A 100 -15.31 3.05 -11.19
CA ASP A 100 -15.97 3.35 -9.91
C ASP A 100 -16.37 2.07 -9.16
N ALA A 101 -16.71 1.00 -9.89
CA ALA A 101 -17.01 -0.30 -9.31
C ALA A 101 -15.77 -0.97 -8.70
N ASP A 102 -14.59 -0.84 -9.32
CA ASP A 102 -13.35 -1.35 -8.73
C ASP A 102 -12.97 -0.57 -7.48
N MET A 103 -13.17 0.75 -7.49
CA MET A 103 -12.92 1.60 -6.33
C MET A 103 -13.81 1.17 -5.15
N ALA A 104 -15.10 0.94 -5.39
CA ALA A 104 -16.03 0.43 -4.38
C ALA A 104 -15.64 -0.97 -3.87
N ASP A 105 -15.28 -1.89 -4.77
CA ASP A 105 -14.84 -3.24 -4.38
C ASP A 105 -13.56 -3.22 -3.53
N ILE A 106 -12.63 -2.30 -3.82
CA ILE A 106 -11.43 -2.08 -3.02
C ILE A 106 -11.80 -1.60 -1.61
N ASP A 107 -12.72 -0.66 -1.49
CA ASP A 107 -13.18 -0.14 -0.19
C ASP A 107 -13.85 -1.24 0.64
N ASP A 108 -14.73 -2.05 0.05
CA ASP A 108 -15.40 -3.18 0.71
C ASP A 108 -14.38 -4.24 1.17
N LEU A 109 -13.38 -4.54 0.33
CA LEU A 109 -12.28 -5.43 0.67
C LEU A 109 -11.50 -4.91 1.88
N LEU A 110 -11.17 -3.62 1.91
CA LEU A 110 -10.44 -3.01 3.03
C LEU A 110 -11.27 -3.06 4.32
N GLN A 111 -12.56 -2.71 4.29
CA GLN A 111 -13.44 -2.74 5.46
C GLN A 111 -13.62 -4.16 6.03
N LYS A 112 -13.71 -5.17 5.16
CA LYS A 112 -13.81 -6.58 5.57
C LYS A 112 -12.54 -7.09 6.25
N ASN A 113 -11.38 -6.57 5.84
CA ASN A 113 -10.09 -7.08 6.27
C ASN A 113 -9.49 -6.32 7.46
N ILE A 114 -9.72 -5.01 7.55
CA ILE A 114 -9.07 -4.12 8.53
C ILE A 114 -10.10 -3.72 9.59
N LEU A 115 -10.03 -4.37 10.75
CA LEU A 115 -11.01 -4.19 11.83
C LEU A 115 -10.69 -2.99 12.74
N ASP A 116 -9.43 -2.58 12.77
CA ASP A 116 -8.93 -1.52 13.65
C ASP A 116 -7.91 -0.66 12.90
N PRO A 117 -8.38 0.32 12.10
CA PRO A 117 -7.53 1.17 11.30
C PRO A 117 -6.71 2.12 12.19
N VAL A 118 -5.43 2.30 11.85
CA VAL A 118 -4.53 3.23 12.54
C VAL A 118 -3.99 4.24 11.55
N GLY A 119 -4.13 5.52 11.85
CA GLY A 119 -3.62 6.59 11.01
C GLY A 119 -2.10 6.76 11.14
N PRO A 120 -1.52 7.75 10.43
CA PRO A 120 -0.08 8.03 10.46
C PRO A 120 0.37 8.82 11.70
N GLU A 121 -0.54 9.22 12.59
CA GLU A 121 -0.28 10.06 13.77
C GLU A 121 0.82 9.51 14.71
N PHE A 122 1.10 8.20 14.70
CA PHE A 122 2.22 7.62 15.45
C PHE A 122 3.60 8.14 15.00
N MET A 123 3.72 8.70 13.81
CA MET A 123 4.96 9.31 13.28
C MET A 123 5.07 10.81 13.58
N ALA A 124 4.09 11.41 14.26
CA ALA A 124 4.17 12.82 14.62
C ALA A 124 5.40 13.04 15.54
N PRO A 125 6.26 14.04 15.24
CA PRO A 125 7.35 14.38 16.14
C PRO A 125 6.77 14.79 17.50
N ARG A 126 7.44 14.40 18.58
CA ARG A 126 7.04 14.83 19.93
C ARG A 126 7.04 16.36 19.97
N ALA A 127 5.97 16.94 20.51
CA ALA A 127 5.96 18.36 20.82
C ALA A 127 7.14 18.67 21.73
N ARG A 128 7.87 19.77 21.45
CA ARG A 128 8.88 20.27 22.38
C ARG A 128 8.15 20.76 23.63
N GLU A 129 8.52 20.21 24.78
CA GLU A 129 8.21 20.79 26.10
C GLU A 129 8.98 22.11 26.28
#